data_AF-A0A7U9SQW6-F1
#
_entry.id   AF-A0A7U9SQW6-F1
#
_cell.length_a   1.000
_cell.length_b   1.000
_cell.length_c   1.000
_cell.angle_alpha   90.00
_cell.angle_beta   90.00
_cell.angle_gamma   90.00
#
_symmetry.space_group_name_H-M   'P 1'
#
loop_
_entity.id
_entity.type
_entity.pdbx_description
1 polymer ?
#
loop_
_entity_poly.entity_id
_entity_poly.type
_entity_poly.pdbx_seq_one_letter_code
_entity_poly.pdbx_strand_id
1 'polypeptide(L)'
;MILVKAREEELKDVENYLCEYRKLLLKIYEQQPQNKAKVSASRIETIGNYVCYIQLGADLTSFEQQENDQMVAYCLEANEKALDIIEKRILSKE
;
A
#
# COMPACT_ATOMS: atom_id res chain seq x y z
N MET A 1 4.89 1.10 -5.26
CA MET A 1 5.34 1.41 -3.89
C MET A 1 5.94 2.81 -3.88
N ILE A 2 5.65 3.60 -2.86
CA ILE A 2 6.19 4.94 -2.66
C ILE A 2 6.76 5.00 -1.24
N LEU A 3 7.96 5.54 -1.08
CA LEU A 3 8.59 5.80 0.21
C LEU A 3 8.99 7.27 0.25
N VAL A 4 8.47 8.01 1.22
CA VAL A 4 8.78 9.44 1.37
C VAL A 4 9.47 9.64 2.70
N LYS A 5 10.72 10.13 2.66
CA LYS A 5 11.38 10.63 3.87
C LYS A 5 10.89 12.04 4.13
N ALA A 6 10.31 12.29 5.29
CA ALA A 6 9.83 13.60 5.69
C ALA A 6 10.51 14.05 6.98
N ARG A 7 10.41 15.35 7.28
CA ARG A 7 10.73 15.85 8.62
C ARG A 7 9.59 15.49 9.56
N GLU A 8 9.87 15.37 10.86
CA GLU A 8 8.87 14.94 11.86
C GLU A 8 7.59 15.79 11.81
N GLU A 9 7.74 17.10 11.62
CA GLU A 9 6.61 18.04 11.53
C GLU A 9 5.75 17.85 10.27
N GLU A 10 6.30 17.25 9.21
CA GLU A 10 5.63 17.05 7.92
C GLU A 10 5.07 15.62 7.76
N LEU A 11 5.36 14.69 8.69
CA LEU A 11 4.96 13.28 8.55
C LEU A 11 3.45 13.13 8.35
N LYS A 12 2.67 13.87 9.14
CA LYS A 12 1.20 13.84 9.08
C LYS A 12 0.65 14.39 7.77
N ASP A 13 1.27 15.43 7.22
CA ASP A 13 0.84 16.00 5.95
C ASP A 13 1.13 15.04 4.80
N VAL A 14 2.31 14.42 4.80
CA VAL A 14 2.66 13.38 3.82
C VAL A 14 1.72 12.18 3.91
N GLU A 15 1.40 11.71 5.13
CA GLU A 15 0.41 10.65 5.35
C GLU A 15 -0.96 11.02 4.76
N ASN A 16 -1.43 12.25 5.02
CA ASN A 16 -2.68 12.75 4.47
C ASN A 16 -2.68 12.77 2.94
N TYR A 17 -1.60 13.26 2.31
CA TYR A 17 -1.48 13.26 0.85
C TYR A 17 -1.51 11.85 0.25
N LEU A 18 -0.85 10.89 0.88
CA LEU A 18 -0.89 9.48 0.44
C LEU A 18 -2.28 8.86 0.64
N CYS A 19 -3.00 9.26 1.69
CA CYS A 19 -4.39 8.85 1.92
C CYS A 19 -5.32 9.39 0.82
N GLU A 20 -5.20 10.66 0.46
CA GLU A 20 -5.96 11.26 -0.64
C GLU A 20 -5.60 10.64 -1.99
N TYR A 21 -4.31 10.35 -2.21
CA TYR A 21 -3.86 9.61 -3.39
C TYR A 21 -4.52 8.22 -3.47
N ARG A 22 -4.56 7.45 -2.38
CA ARG A 22 -5.25 6.15 -2.33
C ARG A 22 -6.74 6.28 -2.67
N LYS A 23 -7.44 7.27 -2.11
CA LYS A 23 -8.86 7.53 -2.41
C LYS A 23 -9.09 7.84 -3.89
N LEU A 24 -8.22 8.68 -4.48
CA LEU A 24 -8.28 8.99 -5.90
C LEU A 24 -8.10 7.74 -6.77
N LEU A 25 -7.13 6.88 -6.44
CA LEU A 25 -6.91 5.63 -7.17
C LEU A 25 -8.11 4.68 -7.07
N LEU A 26 -8.76 4.56 -5.90
CA LEU A 26 -9.97 3.74 -5.74
C LEU A 26 -11.10 4.21 -6.67
N LYS A 27 -11.21 5.53 -6.88
CA LYS A 27 -12.18 6.12 -7.79
C LYS A 27 -11.81 5.88 -9.26
N ILE A 28 -10.53 6.06 -9.62
CA ILE A 28 -10.04 5.82 -10.99
C ILE A 28 -10.26 4.36 -11.41
N TYR A 29 -10.00 3.41 -10.50
CA TYR A 29 -10.11 1.98 -10.77
C TYR A 29 -11.46 1.38 -10.40
N GLU A 30 -12.50 2.17 -10.18
CA GLU A 30 -13.81 1.68 -9.76
C GLU A 30 -14.37 0.57 -10.68
N GLN A 31 -14.11 0.71 -11.99
CA GLN A 31 -14.56 -0.22 -13.05
C GLN A 31 -13.51 -1.31 -13.38
N GLN A 32 -12.39 -1.37 -12.67
CA GLN A 32 -11.31 -2.33 -12.90
C GLN A 32 -11.10 -3.18 -11.64
N PRO A 33 -11.83 -4.31 -11.48
CA PRO A 33 -11.87 -5.08 -10.23
C PRO A 33 -10.49 -5.47 -9.70
N GLN A 34 -9.59 -5.93 -10.58
CA GLN A 34 -8.23 -6.32 -10.20
C GLN A 34 -7.39 -5.14 -9.68
N ASN A 35 -7.48 -3.98 -10.33
CA ASN A 35 -6.73 -2.79 -9.92
C ASN A 35 -7.34 -2.15 -8.66
N LYS A 36 -8.67 -2.18 -8.55
CA LYS A 36 -9.39 -1.80 -7.33
C LYS A 36 -8.96 -2.67 -6.15
N ALA A 37 -8.89 -3.99 -6.32
CA ALA A 37 -8.46 -4.92 -5.28
C ALA A 37 -7.04 -4.62 -4.79
N LYS A 38 -6.09 -4.37 -5.71
CA LYS A 38 -4.71 -3.98 -5.38
C LYS A 38 -4.64 -2.69 -4.56
N VAL A 39 -5.42 -1.67 -4.93
CA VAL A 39 -5.46 -0.39 -4.21
C VAL A 39 -6.20 -0.51 -2.88
N SER A 40 -7.27 -1.29 -2.82
CA SER A 40 -7.99 -1.61 -1.57
C SER A 40 -7.07 -2.29 -0.56
N ALA A 41 -6.23 -3.22 -1.02
CA ALA A 41 -5.24 -3.92 -0.22
C ALA A 41 -4.00 -3.08 0.15
N SER A 42 -3.86 -1.87 -0.41
CA SER A 42 -2.69 -1.03 -0.13
C SER A 42 -2.61 -0.60 1.35
N ARG A 43 -1.38 -0.37 1.81
CA ARG A 43 -1.06 0.06 3.18
C ARG A 43 -0.35 1.41 3.15
N ILE A 44 -0.69 2.25 4.11
CA ILE A 44 0.01 3.51 4.40
C ILE A 44 0.48 3.38 5.83
N GLU A 45 1.78 3.46 6.06
CA GLU A 45 2.38 3.31 7.38
C GLU A 45 3.52 4.31 7.56
N THR A 46 3.68 4.80 8.78
CA THR A 46 4.77 5.71 9.16
C THR A 46 5.78 4.94 10.00
N ILE A 47 7.03 4.85 9.51
CA ILE A 47 8.13 4.13 10.14
C ILE A 47 9.29 5.10 10.33
N GLY A 48 9.51 5.53 11.57
CA GLY A 48 10.43 6.63 11.88
C GLY A 48 10.09 7.89 11.08
N ASN A 49 11.06 8.41 10.34
CA ASN A 49 10.90 9.58 9.47
C ASN A 49 10.45 9.25 8.04
N TYR A 50 9.91 8.06 7.80
CA TYR A 50 9.41 7.63 6.50
C TYR A 50 7.91 7.38 6.53
N VAL A 51 7.20 7.92 5.54
CA VAL A 51 5.82 7.53 5.24
C VAL A 51 5.83 6.63 4.01
N CYS A 52 5.31 5.42 4.18
CA CYS A 52 5.37 4.34 3.21
C CYS A 52 3.98 4.09 2.63
N TYR A 53 3.85 4.10 1.31
CA TYR A 53 2.68 3.60 0.58
C TYR A 53 3.04 2.30 -0.15
N ILE A 54 2.50 1.19 0.35
CA ILE A 54 2.77 -0.15 -0.15
C ILE A 54 1.53 -0.62 -0.91
N GLN A 55 1.72 -0.76 -2.22
CA GLN A 55 0.75 -1.35 -3.14
C GLN A 55 1.53 -2.34 -4.02
N LEU A 56 1.89 -3.48 -3.45
CA LEU A 56 2.45 -4.60 -4.20
C LEU A 56 1.26 -5.42 -4.67
N GLY A 57 0.97 -5.30 -5.96
CA GLY A 57 0.04 -6.21 -6.60
C GLY A 57 0.70 -7.58 -6.67
N ALA A 58 0.13 -8.58 -6.01
CA ALA A 58 0.46 -9.95 -6.33
C ALA A 58 -0.01 -10.26 -7.75
N ASP A 59 0.57 -11.27 -8.40
CA ASP A 59 0.14 -11.65 -9.74
C ASP A 59 -1.29 -12.21 -9.68
N LEU A 60 -2.24 -11.42 -10.14
CA LEU A 60 -3.67 -11.76 -10.15
C LEU A 60 -4.11 -12.39 -11.48
N THR A 61 -3.18 -12.67 -12.40
CA THR A 61 -3.52 -13.35 -13.67
C THR A 61 -4.17 -14.73 -13.44
N SER A 62 -3.88 -15.40 -12.33
CA SER A 62 -4.53 -16.66 -11.94
C SER A 62 -5.94 -16.49 -11.35
N PHE A 63 -6.36 -15.26 -11.05
CA PHE A 63 -7.61 -14.94 -10.33
C PHE A 63 -8.72 -14.42 -11.25
N GLU A 64 -8.64 -14.64 -12.58
CA GLU A 64 -9.62 -14.14 -13.56
C GLU A 64 -11.09 -14.56 -13.28
N GLN A 65 -11.34 -15.47 -12.34
CA GLN A 65 -12.69 -15.89 -11.92
C GLN A 65 -12.93 -15.97 -10.40
N GLN A 66 -11.99 -15.55 -9.54
CA GLN A 66 -12.18 -15.62 -8.08
C GLN A 66 -12.89 -14.38 -7.51
N GLU A 67 -13.54 -14.54 -6.35
CA GLU A 67 -14.23 -13.45 -5.69
C GLU A 67 -13.25 -12.34 -5.25
N ASN A 68 -13.68 -11.08 -5.41
CA ASN A 68 -12.89 -9.87 -5.15
C ASN A 68 -12.19 -9.90 -3.77
N ASP A 69 -12.83 -10.48 -2.77
CA ASP A 69 -12.31 -10.55 -1.40
C ASP A 69 -11.06 -11.45 -1.28
N GLN A 70 -10.98 -12.53 -2.06
CA GLN A 70 -9.80 -13.39 -2.10
C GLN A 70 -8.61 -12.69 -2.77
N MET A 71 -8.86 -11.91 -3.82
CA MET A 71 -7.82 -11.09 -4.47
C MET A 71 -7.28 -10.02 -3.53
N VAL A 72 -8.17 -9.37 -2.75
CA VAL A 72 -7.78 -8.36 -1.75
C VAL A 72 -6.94 -9.00 -0.64
N ALA A 73 -7.38 -10.13 -0.09
CA ALA A 73 -6.64 -10.83 0.97
C ALA A 73 -5.24 -11.28 0.51
N TYR A 74 -5.12 -11.79 -0.71
CA TYR A 74 -3.84 -12.20 -1.27
C TYR A 74 -2.87 -11.01 -1.49
N CYS A 75 -3.38 -9.90 -2.04
CA CYS A 75 -2.59 -8.68 -2.15
C CYS A 75 -2.20 -8.13 -0.77
N LEU A 76 -3.08 -8.27 0.22
CA LEU A 76 -2.84 -7.80 1.58
C LEU A 76 -1.67 -8.55 2.22
N GLU A 77 -1.66 -9.88 2.14
CA GLU A 77 -0.58 -10.70 2.70
C GLU A 77 0.78 -10.33 2.09
N ALA A 78 0.83 -10.07 0.78
CA ALA A 78 2.05 -9.62 0.10
C ALA A 78 2.51 -8.25 0.60
N ASN A 79 1.57 -7.32 0.85
CA ASN A 79 1.87 -6.00 1.39
C ASN A 79 2.39 -6.06 2.84
N GLU A 80 1.80 -6.90 3.69
CA GLU A 80 2.24 -7.09 5.08
C GLU A 80 3.65 -7.67 5.16
N LYS A 81 3.99 -8.66 4.32
CA LYS A 81 5.35 -9.20 4.24
C LYS A 81 6.37 -8.14 3.83
N ALA A 82 6.01 -7.29 2.88
CA ALA A 82 6.89 -6.21 2.46
C ALA A 82 7.04 -5.14 3.54
N LEU A 83 5.96 -4.82 4.26
CA LEU A 83 5.97 -3.88 5.38
C LEU A 83 6.93 -4.37 6.49
N ASP A 84 6.83 -5.63 6.91
CA ASP A 84 7.71 -6.23 7.92
C ASP A 84 9.20 -6.14 7.53
N ILE A 85 9.53 -6.37 6.25
CA ILE A 85 10.91 -6.25 5.74
C ILE A 85 11.37 -4.79 5.73
N ILE A 86 10.49 -3.86 5.33
CA ILE A 86 10.79 -2.42 5.28
C ILE A 86 11.03 -1.89 6.68
N GLU A 87 10.15 -2.23 7.63
CA GLU A 87 10.26 -1.87 9.04
C GLU A 87 11.60 -2.35 9.61
N LYS A 88 11.91 -3.64 9.46
CA LYS A 88 13.20 -4.20 9.88
C LYS A 88 14.39 -3.47 9.27
N ARG A 89 14.35 -3.11 7.99
CA ARG A 89 15.47 -2.43 7.30
C ARG A 89 15.62 -0.96 7.66
N ILE A 90 14.52 -0.27 7.97
CA ILE A 90 14.55 1.14 8.36
C ILE A 90 15.01 1.23 9.82
N LEU A 91 14.42 0.44 10.72
CA LEU A 91 14.78 0.42 12.14
C LEU A 91 16.17 -0.19 12.40
N SER A 92 16.68 -1.09 11.55
CA SER A 92 18.06 -1.60 11.69
C SER A 92 19.14 -0.63 11.23
N LYS A 93 18.77 0.56 10.72
CA LYS A 93 19.70 1.60 10.27
C LYS A 93 19.79 2.79 11.22
N GLU A 94 19.01 2.79 12.30
CA GLU A 94 19.16 3.69 13.45
C GLU A 94 20.10 3.05 14.50
#